data_AF-A0AAD0M5S1-F1
#
_entry.id   AF-A0AAD0M5S1-F1
#
_cell.length_a   1.000
_cell.length_b   1.000
_cell.length_c   1.000
_cell.angle_alpha   90.00
_cell.angle_beta   90.00
_cell.angle_gamma   90.00
#
_symmetry.space_group_name_H-M   'P 1'
#
loop_
_entity.id
_entity.type
_entity.pdbx_description
1 polymer ?
#
loop_
_entity_poly.entity_id
_entity_poly.type
_entity_poly.pdbx_seq_one_letter_code
_entity_poly.pdbx_strand_id
1 'polypeptide(L)'
;MQQDVSDFIFLVNLNSCRDTDVEVGINEFSWEEFKCEVMRHRFRDRKDGPGYIPAAMKLESEWVQVTSKKGTDHYRTDANMDSLSLLVIDIDEAGALETAETVFEGYEYIVHSTHNFTPEEPYKYRLIVRLAQPIPVSEWPACFDALRSRIDLDPSCCNPSRFYYYPSHSTRSNIAPRAIHQPGKAITMAEVLALGVDVPKRILVSPTFSRSAGTLPIEQARAKRHFSGKTVAKWDNLSSTINQTYESFAFRHARSLIDFEVSPNARHNFALSITGREYYILGPHTQLQPLLMFLFTAARQHGTPLESGQNTVEELPLMIYSAMEKYAPEALEKASQEHGDNLGIWIAQSIDRALSTYEDGFHVQAKKPVETANGVYSMLRERHRPHLEAFIGHGNFRDLMVGVLRLELRNEAINYEGIANALFTYQLGYLTKVKKHTHEAALTQIMGMRELINSIGARDVPVEIERIKFAKNALLIEISKNTKHLRKPQLESAEPGL
;
A
#
# COMPACT_ATOMS: atom_id res chain seq x y z
N MET A 1 28.76 17.97 -11.93
CA MET A 1 27.55 17.91 -11.08
C MET A 1 26.40 17.63 -12.01
N GLN A 2 25.82 16.43 -11.96
CA GLN A 2 24.63 16.07 -12.74
C GLN A 2 23.49 17.02 -12.34
N GLN A 3 22.82 17.63 -13.33
CA GLN A 3 21.57 18.33 -13.08
C GLN A 3 20.57 17.29 -12.55
N ASP A 4 20.01 17.52 -11.37
CA ASP A 4 18.95 16.68 -10.83
C ASP A 4 17.80 16.68 -11.82
N VAL A 5 17.57 15.50 -12.42
CA VAL A 5 16.36 15.23 -13.18
C VAL A 5 15.23 15.26 -12.16
N SER A 6 14.16 16.01 -12.44
CA SER A 6 12.96 15.86 -11.62
C SER A 6 12.50 14.41 -11.74
N ASP A 7 12.65 13.64 -10.68
CA ASP A 7 12.15 12.25 -10.63
C ASP A 7 10.63 12.21 -10.73
N PHE A 8 9.99 13.35 -10.46
CA PHE A 8 8.56 13.50 -10.37
C PHE A 8 7.97 14.31 -11.53
N ILE A 9 6.81 13.87 -11.99
CA ILE A 9 6.02 14.40 -13.09
C ILE A 9 4.66 14.77 -12.54
N PHE A 10 4.25 16.01 -12.80
CA PHE A 10 2.94 16.49 -12.39
C PHE A 10 1.97 16.38 -13.55
N LEU A 11 0.88 15.65 -13.33
CA LEU A 11 -0.19 15.46 -14.30
C LEU A 11 -1.52 15.82 -13.69
N VAL A 12 -2.39 16.44 -14.47
CA VAL A 12 -3.81 16.56 -14.12
C VAL A 12 -4.52 15.34 -14.68
N ASN A 13 -5.00 14.45 -13.82
CA ASN A 13 -5.81 13.32 -14.29
C ASN A 13 -7.26 13.74 -14.47
N LEU A 14 -7.97 13.13 -15.40
CA LEU A 14 -9.39 13.38 -15.65
C LEU A 14 -10.07 12.03 -15.93
N ASN A 15 -11.29 11.83 -15.44
CA ASN A 15 -12.07 10.60 -15.68
C ASN A 15 -12.60 10.55 -17.11
N SER A 16 -12.79 11.70 -17.73
CA SER A 16 -13.20 11.82 -19.13
C SER A 16 -12.68 13.10 -19.78
N CYS A 17 -12.69 13.13 -21.12
CA CYS A 17 -12.36 14.35 -21.88
C CYS A 17 -13.37 15.50 -21.68
N ARG A 18 -14.56 15.18 -21.15
CA ARG A 18 -15.65 16.14 -20.87
C ARG A 18 -15.55 16.75 -19.47
N ASP A 19 -14.64 16.23 -18.65
CA ASP A 19 -14.37 16.81 -17.35
C ASP A 19 -13.76 18.19 -17.61
N THR A 20 -14.53 19.19 -17.19
CA THR A 20 -14.27 20.61 -17.39
C THR A 20 -13.87 21.24 -16.07
N ASP A 21 -14.49 20.77 -14.98
CA ASP A 21 -13.97 20.93 -13.65
C ASP A 21 -12.85 19.93 -13.43
N VAL A 22 -11.73 20.44 -12.98
CA VAL A 22 -10.50 19.69 -12.84
C VAL A 22 -10.54 18.83 -11.57
N GLU A 23 -11.72 18.46 -11.04
CA GLU A 23 -11.96 17.79 -9.73
C GLU A 23 -11.01 16.64 -9.37
N VAL A 24 -10.39 16.03 -10.38
CA VAL A 24 -9.39 14.97 -10.27
C VAL A 24 -7.98 15.58 -10.21
N GLY A 25 -7.42 15.58 -9.01
CA GLY A 25 -6.17 16.25 -8.58
C GLY A 25 -4.93 16.14 -9.46
N ILE A 26 -4.00 17.07 -9.21
CA ILE A 26 -2.59 16.94 -9.59
C ILE A 26 -2.08 15.63 -9.00
N ASN A 27 -1.61 14.73 -9.85
CA ASN A 27 -0.95 13.51 -9.44
C ASN A 27 0.54 13.66 -9.71
N GLU A 28 1.30 13.38 -8.67
CA GLU A 28 2.74 13.22 -8.75
C GLU A 28 3.03 11.76 -9.13
N PHE A 29 3.71 11.59 -10.26
CA PHE A 29 4.19 10.29 -10.73
C PHE A 29 5.70 10.32 -10.77
N SER A 30 6.36 9.25 -10.31
CA SER A 30 7.70 8.98 -10.81
C SER A 30 7.65 8.67 -12.30
N TRP A 31 8.75 8.92 -13.03
CA TRP A 31 8.84 8.53 -14.43
C TRP A 31 8.57 7.02 -14.64
N GLU A 32 9.04 6.17 -13.73
CA GLU A 32 8.81 4.73 -13.78
C GLU A 32 7.33 4.35 -13.60
N GLU A 33 6.62 5.02 -12.70
CA GLU A 33 5.17 4.81 -12.52
C GLU A 33 4.38 5.28 -13.73
N PHE A 34 4.69 6.47 -14.25
CA PHE A 34 4.04 6.99 -15.43
C PHE A 34 4.28 6.08 -16.63
N LYS A 35 5.53 5.65 -16.85
CA LYS A 35 5.89 4.68 -17.89
C LYS A 35 5.08 3.41 -17.76
N CYS A 36 4.97 2.83 -16.55
CA CYS A 36 4.14 1.63 -16.35
C CYS A 36 2.67 1.86 -16.71
N GLU A 37 2.12 3.04 -16.42
CA GLU A 37 0.74 3.39 -16.73
C GLU A 37 0.52 3.55 -18.25
N VAL A 38 1.40 4.26 -18.96
CA VAL A 38 1.24 4.52 -20.41
C VAL A 38 1.72 3.37 -21.31
N MET A 39 2.41 2.38 -20.75
CA MET A 39 2.76 1.14 -21.47
C MET A 39 1.62 0.10 -21.45
N ARG A 40 0.52 0.38 -20.74
CA ARG A 40 -0.60 -0.56 -20.58
C ARG A 40 -1.86 -0.09 -21.31
N HIS A 41 -2.23 -0.81 -22.36
CA HIS A 41 -3.51 -0.60 -23.04
C HIS A 41 -4.69 -1.20 -22.27
N ARG A 42 -5.72 -0.39 -22.09
CA ARG A 42 -7.04 -0.83 -21.61
C ARG A 42 -7.94 -1.14 -22.80
N PHE A 43 -8.47 -2.36 -22.88
CA PHE A 43 -9.39 -2.74 -23.95
C PHE A 43 -10.77 -2.13 -23.69
N ARG A 44 -11.31 -1.42 -24.70
CA ARG A 44 -12.61 -0.73 -24.63
C ARG A 44 -13.32 -0.81 -25.96
N ASP A 45 -14.65 -0.79 -25.93
CA ASP A 45 -15.48 -0.75 -27.14
C ASP A 45 -15.57 0.65 -27.76
N ARG A 46 -15.33 1.69 -26.96
CA ARG A 46 -15.43 3.10 -27.34
C ARG A 46 -14.20 3.87 -26.90
N LYS A 47 -13.93 4.98 -27.59
CA LYS A 47 -12.92 5.97 -27.21
C LYS A 47 -13.47 6.84 -26.08
N ASP A 48 -13.62 6.23 -24.91
CA ASP A 48 -14.06 6.86 -23.68
C ASP A 48 -13.13 6.53 -22.51
N GLY A 49 -13.38 7.16 -21.37
CA GLY A 49 -12.66 6.92 -20.12
C GLY A 49 -11.50 7.89 -19.84
N PRO A 50 -10.66 7.55 -18.84
CA PRO A 50 -9.73 8.50 -18.24
C PRO A 50 -8.55 8.87 -19.13
N GLY A 51 -7.99 10.02 -18.81
CA GLY A 51 -6.79 10.56 -19.42
C GLY A 51 -6.12 11.58 -18.50
N TYR A 52 -5.21 12.33 -19.07
CA TYR A 52 -4.36 13.27 -18.35
C TYR A 52 -4.05 14.51 -19.18
N ILE A 53 -3.70 15.61 -18.50
CA ILE A 53 -3.05 16.78 -19.07
C ILE A 53 -1.59 16.76 -18.57
N PRO A 54 -0.59 16.83 -19.46
CA PRO A 54 0.83 16.71 -19.11
C PRO A 54 1.40 18.00 -18.51
N ALA A 55 0.68 18.64 -17.59
CA ALA A 55 1.05 19.92 -17.02
C ALA A 55 0.80 20.00 -15.51
N ALA A 56 1.62 20.80 -14.84
CA ALA A 56 1.32 21.36 -13.54
C ALA A 56 0.36 22.55 -13.69
N MET A 57 -0.53 22.71 -12.73
CA MET A 57 -1.41 23.89 -12.66
C MET A 57 -0.81 24.96 -11.75
N LYS A 58 -1.20 26.21 -11.98
CA LYS A 58 -0.91 27.33 -11.08
C LYS A 58 -1.56 27.11 -9.71
N LEU A 59 -1.23 27.95 -8.73
CA LEU A 59 -1.93 27.98 -7.46
C LEU A 59 -3.40 28.37 -7.67
N GLU A 60 -4.29 27.81 -6.86
CA GLU A 60 -5.74 28.06 -6.91
C GLU A 60 -6.08 29.55 -6.81
N SER A 61 -5.32 30.30 -5.99
CA SER A 61 -5.45 31.75 -5.85
C SER A 61 -5.21 32.53 -7.15
N GLU A 62 -4.57 31.90 -8.14
CA GLU A 62 -4.25 32.47 -9.46
C GLU A 62 -5.15 31.92 -10.57
N TRP A 63 -6.10 31.04 -10.25
CA TRP A 63 -6.97 30.47 -11.25
C TRP A 63 -8.01 31.47 -11.74
N VAL A 64 -8.25 31.39 -13.04
CA VAL A 64 -9.28 32.13 -13.73
C VAL A 64 -10.39 31.17 -14.11
N GLN A 65 -11.61 31.42 -13.63
CA GLN A 65 -12.80 30.72 -14.09
C GLN A 65 -13.16 31.21 -15.49
N VAL A 66 -13.48 30.29 -16.40
CA VAL A 66 -13.90 30.60 -17.75
C VAL A 66 -15.24 29.96 -18.06
N THR A 67 -16.07 30.65 -18.83
CA THR A 67 -17.35 30.11 -19.29
C THR A 67 -17.18 29.47 -20.66
N SER A 68 -17.50 28.18 -20.76
CA SER A 68 -17.53 27.46 -22.03
C SER A 68 -18.56 28.06 -22.99
N LYS A 69 -18.44 27.74 -24.29
CA LYS A 69 -19.44 28.14 -25.32
C LYS A 69 -20.87 27.69 -25.01
N LYS A 70 -21.05 26.71 -24.11
CA LYS A 70 -22.36 26.18 -23.69
C LYS A 70 -22.89 26.83 -22.41
N GLY A 71 -22.21 27.85 -21.88
CA GLY A 71 -22.62 28.55 -20.65
C GLY A 71 -22.25 27.82 -19.36
N THR A 72 -21.43 26.78 -19.43
CA THR A 72 -20.91 26.07 -18.25
C THR A 72 -19.60 26.71 -17.83
N ASP A 73 -19.51 27.17 -16.59
CA ASP A 73 -18.28 27.70 -16.01
C ASP A 73 -17.33 26.57 -15.61
N HIS A 74 -16.03 26.75 -15.81
CA HIS A 74 -15.01 25.74 -15.52
C HIS A 74 -13.60 26.34 -15.35
N TYR A 75 -12.67 25.53 -14.86
CA TYR A 75 -11.27 25.93 -14.62
C TYR A 75 -10.25 25.27 -15.54
N ARG A 76 -10.67 24.33 -16.39
CA ARG A 76 -9.79 23.76 -17.42
C ARG A 76 -9.55 24.77 -18.54
N THR A 77 -8.45 25.51 -18.44
CA THR A 77 -7.98 26.47 -19.44
C THR A 77 -6.46 26.58 -19.40
N ASP A 78 -5.85 26.97 -20.51
CA ASP A 78 -4.40 27.18 -20.62
C ASP A 78 -3.92 28.24 -19.62
N ALA A 79 -4.76 29.23 -19.29
CA ALA A 79 -4.44 30.28 -18.34
C ALA A 79 -4.13 29.76 -16.92
N ASN A 80 -4.66 28.58 -16.57
CA ASN A 80 -4.50 27.95 -15.27
C ASN A 80 -3.35 26.92 -15.24
N MET A 81 -2.65 26.73 -16.37
CA MET A 81 -1.47 25.86 -16.45
C MET A 81 -0.21 26.65 -16.10
N ASP A 82 0.69 26.03 -15.33
CA ASP A 82 1.97 26.62 -14.92
C ASP A 82 3.12 26.17 -15.83
N SER A 83 3.30 24.85 -15.96
CA SER A 83 4.39 24.25 -16.71
C SER A 83 4.00 22.88 -17.27
N LEU A 84 4.57 22.48 -18.41
CA LEU A 84 4.43 21.15 -18.99
C LEU A 84 5.46 20.21 -18.35
N SER A 85 5.00 19.09 -17.80
CA SER A 85 5.86 18.08 -17.17
C SER A 85 6.35 17.03 -18.17
N LEU A 86 5.70 16.92 -19.34
CA LEU A 86 6.05 15.99 -20.41
C LEU A 86 5.82 16.65 -21.78
N LEU A 87 6.57 16.22 -22.79
CA LEU A 87 6.21 16.49 -24.18
C LEU A 87 5.35 15.34 -24.69
N VAL A 88 4.14 15.65 -25.14
CA VAL A 88 3.21 14.66 -25.67
C VAL A 88 2.82 15.03 -27.10
N ILE A 89 3.21 14.17 -28.03
CA ILE A 89 3.03 14.34 -29.46
C ILE A 89 2.00 13.31 -29.95
N ASP A 90 0.90 13.80 -30.55
CA ASP A 90 -0.01 12.93 -31.32
C ASP A 90 0.64 12.63 -32.66
N ILE A 91 0.74 11.34 -32.98
CA ILE A 91 1.22 10.86 -34.26
C ILE A 91 0.02 10.28 -34.99
N ASP A 92 -0.49 11.03 -35.97
CA ASP A 92 -1.73 10.72 -36.67
C ASP A 92 -1.55 10.43 -38.16
N GLU A 93 -0.31 10.49 -38.68
CA GLU A 93 0.02 10.33 -40.09
C GLU A 93 1.08 9.25 -40.32
N ALA A 94 1.06 8.62 -41.50
CA ALA A 94 2.06 7.63 -41.89
C ALA A 94 3.44 8.29 -42.08
N GLY A 95 4.51 7.68 -41.55
CA GLY A 95 5.87 8.23 -41.63
C GLY A 95 6.22 9.25 -40.53
N ALA A 96 5.22 9.76 -39.80
CA ALA A 96 5.44 10.76 -38.76
C ALA A 96 6.11 10.15 -37.50
N LEU A 97 5.87 8.86 -37.22
CA LEU A 97 6.54 8.17 -36.11
C LEU A 97 8.04 8.07 -36.37
N GLU A 98 8.44 7.60 -37.54
CA GLU A 98 9.83 7.40 -37.95
C GLU A 98 10.59 8.73 -37.95
N THR A 99 9.93 9.80 -38.40
CA THR A 99 10.46 11.17 -38.34
C THR A 99 10.68 11.59 -36.88
N ALA A 100 9.70 11.39 -36.01
CA ALA A 100 9.81 11.73 -34.60
C ALA A 100 10.88 10.90 -33.86
N GLU A 101 10.97 9.60 -34.13
CA GLU A 101 12.01 8.72 -33.58
C GLU A 101 13.42 9.16 -33.99
N THR A 102 13.58 9.64 -35.22
CA THR A 102 14.84 10.23 -35.70
C THR A 102 15.16 11.54 -34.98
N VAL A 103 14.17 12.42 -34.80
CA VAL A 103 14.34 13.70 -34.09
C VAL A 103 14.72 13.48 -32.62
N PHE A 104 14.15 12.46 -31.99
CA PHE A 104 14.40 12.13 -30.58
C PHE A 104 15.43 11.03 -30.36
N GLU A 105 16.28 10.74 -31.35
CA GLU A 105 17.34 9.75 -31.19
C GLU A 105 18.25 10.09 -29.99
N GLY A 106 18.44 9.10 -29.11
CA GLY A 106 19.24 9.24 -27.88
C GLY A 106 18.51 9.90 -26.69
N TYR A 107 17.30 10.41 -26.88
CA TYR A 107 16.43 10.85 -25.79
C TYR A 107 15.54 9.73 -25.28
N GLU A 108 15.09 9.85 -24.03
CA GLU A 108 14.16 8.91 -23.43
C GLU A 108 12.72 9.26 -23.83
N TYR A 109 12.04 8.30 -24.46
CA TYR A 109 10.65 8.47 -24.86
C TYR A 109 9.85 7.15 -24.82
N ILE A 110 8.54 7.29 -24.82
CA ILE A 110 7.58 6.19 -24.89
C ILE A 110 6.68 6.39 -26.10
N VAL A 111 6.47 5.34 -26.87
CA VAL A 111 5.48 5.30 -27.94
C VAL A 111 4.39 4.34 -27.55
N HIS A 112 3.13 4.73 -27.65
CA HIS A 112 2.02 3.79 -27.52
C HIS A 112 0.99 4.02 -28.61
N SER A 113 0.37 2.94 -29.10
CA SER A 113 -0.73 3.03 -30.05
C SER A 113 -1.95 3.67 -29.40
N THR A 114 -2.77 4.36 -30.18
CA THR A 114 -4.01 4.96 -29.68
C THR A 114 -5.20 4.01 -29.86
N HIS A 115 -6.38 4.41 -29.36
CA HIS A 115 -7.61 3.65 -29.51
C HIS A 115 -7.98 3.34 -30.98
N ASN A 116 -7.55 4.21 -31.91
CA ASN A 116 -7.85 4.10 -33.33
C ASN A 116 -6.80 3.29 -34.11
N PHE A 117 -5.88 2.62 -33.42
CA PHE A 117 -4.89 1.76 -34.07
C PHE A 117 -5.55 0.51 -34.66
N THR A 118 -5.67 0.47 -35.99
CA THR A 118 -6.26 -0.63 -36.76
C THR A 118 -5.35 -1.03 -37.93
N PRO A 119 -5.61 -2.15 -38.62
CA PRO A 119 -4.89 -2.53 -39.84
C PRO A 119 -4.92 -1.46 -40.94
N GLU A 120 -6.01 -0.70 -41.03
CA GLU A 120 -6.20 0.39 -42.01
C GLU A 120 -5.48 1.68 -41.59
N GLU A 121 -5.37 1.91 -40.28
CA GLU A 121 -4.68 3.07 -39.69
C GLU A 121 -3.54 2.64 -38.74
N PRO A 122 -2.49 1.93 -39.23
CA PRO A 122 -1.42 1.38 -38.40
C PRO A 122 -0.37 2.42 -37.96
N TYR A 123 -0.69 3.70 -38.12
CA TYR A 123 0.17 4.86 -37.84
C TYR A 123 -0.37 5.76 -36.72
N LYS A 124 -1.43 5.32 -36.01
CA LYS A 124 -2.06 6.06 -34.91
C LYS A 124 -1.35 5.84 -33.58
N TYR A 125 -0.39 6.69 -33.25
CA TYR A 125 0.43 6.61 -32.04
C TYR A 125 0.41 7.89 -31.21
N ARG A 126 0.95 7.78 -30.00
CA ARG A 126 1.34 8.90 -29.18
C ARG A 126 2.78 8.70 -28.75
N LEU A 127 3.59 9.72 -28.95
CA LEU A 127 4.98 9.75 -28.51
C LEU A 127 5.10 10.70 -27.32
N ILE A 128 5.67 10.20 -26.23
CA ILE A 128 5.82 10.92 -24.97
C ILE A 128 7.31 11.02 -24.64
N VAL A 129 7.88 12.22 -24.66
CA VAL A 129 9.29 12.45 -24.35
C VAL A 129 9.45 12.88 -22.91
N ARG A 130 10.42 12.28 -22.21
CA ARG A 130 10.77 12.67 -20.84
C ARG A 130 11.47 14.02 -20.83
N LEU A 131 10.90 14.98 -20.10
CA LEU A 131 11.54 16.26 -19.85
C LEU A 131 12.54 16.16 -18.69
N ALA A 132 13.69 16.80 -18.83
CA ALA A 132 14.67 16.92 -17.74
C ALA A 132 14.13 17.83 -16.62
N GLN A 133 13.41 18.88 -17.03
CA GLN A 133 12.76 19.89 -16.19
C GLN A 133 11.44 20.30 -16.87
N PRO A 134 10.39 20.64 -16.10
CA PRO A 134 9.16 21.16 -16.68
C PRO A 134 9.40 22.39 -17.56
N ILE A 135 8.69 22.50 -18.68
CA ILE A 135 8.73 23.67 -19.56
C ILE A 135 7.67 24.67 -19.09
N PRO A 136 8.04 25.90 -18.68
CA PRO A 136 7.05 26.91 -18.33
C PRO A 136 6.07 27.17 -19.48
N VAL A 137 4.77 27.33 -19.17
CA VAL A 137 3.74 27.57 -20.20
C VAL A 137 4.03 28.81 -21.04
N SER A 138 4.72 29.81 -20.49
CA SER A 138 5.17 31.00 -21.23
C SER A 138 6.16 30.68 -22.36
N GLU A 139 6.95 29.63 -22.23
CA GLU A 139 7.95 29.19 -23.21
C GLU A 139 7.38 28.17 -24.20
N TRP A 140 6.23 27.57 -23.88
CA TRP A 140 5.64 26.50 -24.68
C TRP A 140 5.38 26.87 -26.15
N PRO A 141 4.88 28.07 -26.51
CA PRO A 141 4.70 28.44 -27.91
C PRO A 141 5.99 28.33 -28.73
N ALA A 142 7.13 28.79 -28.20
CA ALA A 142 8.42 28.72 -28.88
C ALA A 142 8.93 27.27 -28.99
N CYS A 143 8.75 26.47 -27.94
CA CYS A 143 9.07 25.03 -27.99
C CYS A 143 8.19 24.28 -28.99
N PHE A 144 6.90 24.59 -29.05
CA PHE A 144 5.97 23.96 -29.99
C PHE A 144 6.32 24.31 -31.44
N ASP A 145 6.67 25.56 -31.73
CA ASP A 145 7.10 25.97 -33.07
C ASP A 145 8.40 25.27 -33.49
N ALA A 146 9.36 25.12 -32.56
CA ALA A 146 10.61 24.37 -32.80
C ALA A 146 10.37 22.88 -33.06
N LEU A 147 9.39 22.27 -32.38
CA LEU A 147 8.98 20.89 -32.64
C LEU A 147 8.28 20.76 -33.99
N ARG A 148 7.36 21.66 -34.29
CA ARG A 148 6.57 21.69 -35.53
C ARG A 148 7.43 21.94 -36.78
N SER A 149 8.59 22.57 -36.64
CA SER A 149 9.52 22.73 -37.76
C SER A 149 10.24 21.43 -38.15
N ARG A 150 10.14 20.38 -37.33
CA ARG A 150 10.81 19.07 -37.55
C ARG A 150 9.84 17.91 -37.68
N ILE A 151 8.70 18.00 -37.01
CA ILE A 151 7.67 16.97 -36.96
C ILE A 151 6.37 17.62 -37.42
N ASP A 152 5.63 16.95 -38.29
CA ASP A 152 4.32 17.45 -38.69
C ASP A 152 3.33 17.29 -37.53
N LEU A 153 3.08 18.39 -36.81
CA LEU A 153 2.20 18.44 -35.65
C LEU A 153 0.95 19.24 -35.99
N ASP A 154 -0.22 18.70 -35.62
CA ASP A 154 -1.48 19.43 -35.69
C ASP A 154 -1.36 20.73 -34.87
N PRO A 155 -1.54 21.93 -35.48
CA PRO A 155 -1.46 23.21 -34.79
C PRO A 155 -2.42 23.31 -33.59
N SER A 156 -3.51 22.53 -33.58
CA SER A 156 -4.44 22.47 -32.46
C SER A 156 -3.84 21.83 -31.20
N CYS A 157 -2.69 21.18 -31.29
CA CYS A 157 -1.98 20.57 -30.16
C CYS A 157 -1.14 21.55 -29.34
N CYS A 158 -1.10 22.83 -29.69
CA CYS A 158 -0.29 23.83 -28.99
C CYS A 158 -0.86 24.25 -27.63
N ASN A 159 -2.07 23.80 -27.26
CA ASN A 159 -2.73 24.22 -26.02
C ASN A 159 -2.19 23.45 -24.79
N PRO A 160 -1.59 24.11 -23.79
CA PRO A 160 -1.07 23.44 -22.58
C PRO A 160 -2.09 22.59 -21.82
N SER A 161 -3.38 22.97 -21.85
CA SER A 161 -4.47 22.25 -21.18
C SER A 161 -5.01 21.06 -21.99
N ARG A 162 -4.27 20.59 -23.01
CA ARG A 162 -4.69 19.48 -23.86
C ARG A 162 -4.84 18.20 -23.07
N PHE A 163 -6.01 17.58 -23.23
CA PHE A 163 -6.32 16.29 -22.65
C PHE A 163 -5.86 15.18 -23.59
N TYR A 164 -5.16 14.21 -23.02
CA TYR A 164 -4.73 13.00 -23.69
C TYR A 164 -5.32 11.79 -22.97
N TYR A 165 -5.98 10.91 -23.72
CA TYR A 165 -6.44 9.64 -23.16
C TYR A 165 -5.25 8.79 -22.71
N TYR A 166 -5.39 8.12 -21.55
CA TYR A 166 -4.52 6.99 -21.24
C TYR A 166 -4.66 5.90 -22.31
N PRO A 167 -3.62 5.08 -22.54
CA PRO A 167 -3.63 4.08 -23.60
C PRO A 167 -4.84 3.17 -23.47
N SER A 168 -5.61 3.11 -24.56
CA SER A 168 -6.72 2.19 -24.71
C SER A 168 -6.68 1.61 -26.10
N HIS A 169 -7.29 0.45 -26.26
CA HIS A 169 -7.33 -0.27 -27.52
C HIS A 169 -8.74 -0.70 -27.85
N SER A 170 -9.16 -0.50 -29.09
CA SER A 170 -10.48 -0.94 -29.53
C SER A 170 -10.54 -2.46 -29.57
N THR A 171 -11.56 -3.05 -28.93
CA THR A 171 -11.87 -4.49 -29.01
C THR A 171 -12.18 -4.96 -30.44
N ARG A 172 -12.44 -4.03 -31.37
CA ARG A 172 -12.80 -4.31 -32.77
C ARG A 172 -11.64 -4.15 -33.76
N SER A 173 -10.47 -3.72 -33.29
CA SER A 173 -9.33 -3.37 -34.14
C SER A 173 -8.68 -4.57 -34.84
N ASN A 174 -8.90 -5.81 -34.40
CA ASN A 174 -8.30 -7.03 -34.98
C ASN A 174 -6.76 -7.02 -35.14
N ILE A 175 -6.06 -6.13 -34.44
CA ILE A 175 -4.59 -6.06 -34.35
C ILE A 175 -4.20 -5.88 -32.88
N ALA A 176 -3.02 -6.37 -32.49
CA ALA A 176 -2.51 -6.16 -31.14
C ALA A 176 -2.09 -4.69 -30.94
N PRO A 177 -2.36 -4.07 -29.78
CA PRO A 177 -1.83 -2.74 -29.47
C PRO A 177 -0.30 -2.80 -29.40
N ARG A 178 0.34 -1.64 -29.58
CA ARG A 178 1.80 -1.51 -29.53
C ARG A 178 2.20 -0.50 -28.46
N ALA A 179 3.22 -0.83 -27.69
CA ALA A 179 3.85 0.08 -26.75
C ALA A 179 5.36 -0.18 -26.75
N ILE A 180 6.17 0.87 -26.84
CA ILE A 180 7.63 0.83 -26.93
C ILE A 180 8.17 1.87 -25.96
N HIS A 181 9.19 1.49 -25.20
CA HIS A 181 9.99 2.43 -24.42
C HIS A 181 11.39 2.46 -25.00
N GLN A 182 11.85 3.66 -25.35
CA GLN A 182 13.22 3.91 -25.77
C GLN A 182 13.96 4.56 -24.59
N PRO A 183 14.95 3.89 -23.98
CA PRO A 183 15.78 4.49 -22.95
C PRO A 183 16.71 5.55 -23.56
N GLY A 184 17.03 6.57 -22.78
CA GLY A 184 17.90 7.67 -23.23
C GLY A 184 18.06 8.74 -22.16
N LYS A 185 18.52 9.92 -22.56
CA LYS A 185 18.54 11.09 -21.67
C LYS A 185 17.19 11.82 -21.70
N ALA A 186 16.79 12.41 -20.58
CA ALA A 186 15.69 13.37 -20.59
C ALA A 186 16.06 14.60 -21.42
N ILE A 187 15.12 15.16 -22.18
CA ILE A 187 15.35 16.33 -23.02
C ILE A 187 15.16 17.62 -22.21
N THR A 188 16.05 18.58 -22.40
CA THR A 188 15.94 19.92 -21.79
C THR A 188 15.17 20.87 -22.70
N MET A 189 14.59 21.93 -22.13
CA MET A 189 13.93 22.99 -22.91
C MET A 189 14.86 23.61 -23.98
N ALA A 190 16.13 23.82 -23.64
CA ALA A 190 17.12 24.36 -24.56
C ALA A 190 17.37 23.43 -25.76
N GLU A 191 17.38 22.11 -25.54
CA GLU A 191 17.51 21.13 -26.61
C GLU A 191 16.26 21.09 -27.51
N VAL A 192 15.06 21.24 -26.94
CA VAL A 192 13.82 21.38 -27.72
C VAL A 192 13.88 22.61 -28.61
N LEU A 193 14.24 23.78 -28.05
CA LEU A 193 14.37 25.02 -28.83
C LEU A 193 15.44 24.91 -29.92
N ALA A 194 16.54 24.19 -29.65
CA ALA A 194 17.58 23.95 -30.63
C ALA A 194 17.12 23.12 -31.83
N LEU A 195 16.02 22.36 -31.73
CA LEU A 195 15.42 21.67 -32.88
C LEU A 195 14.95 22.66 -33.95
N GLY A 196 14.49 23.85 -33.56
CA GLY A 196 13.99 24.89 -34.47
C GLY A 196 15.07 25.70 -35.18
N VAL A 197 16.35 25.53 -34.80
CA VAL A 197 17.47 26.27 -35.38
C VAL A 197 18.19 25.39 -36.40
N ASP A 198 18.29 25.85 -37.65
CA ASP A 198 19.11 25.20 -38.69
C ASP A 198 20.60 25.42 -38.41
N VAL A 199 21.23 24.59 -37.56
CA VAL A 199 22.71 24.53 -37.49
C VAL A 199 23.22 23.09 -37.24
N PRO A 200 24.28 22.65 -37.97
CA PRO A 200 25.01 21.41 -37.71
C PRO A 200 26.06 21.51 -36.59
N LYS A 201 26.19 20.39 -35.84
CA LYS A 201 27.29 19.89 -34.97
C LYS A 201 27.67 20.60 -33.65
N ARG A 202 27.46 19.82 -32.56
CA ARG A 202 28.27 19.57 -31.33
C ARG A 202 29.06 20.73 -30.71
N ILE A 203 28.72 21.09 -29.45
CA ILE A 203 29.71 21.42 -28.39
C ILE A 203 29.22 20.91 -27.02
N LEU A 204 30.16 20.37 -26.23
CA LEU A 204 30.06 19.91 -24.83
C LEU A 204 30.05 21.07 -23.80
N VAL A 205 29.26 20.87 -22.71
CA VAL A 205 29.25 21.37 -21.29
C VAL A 205 30.34 22.39 -20.88
N SER A 206 30.18 23.45 -20.06
CA SER A 206 29.54 23.74 -18.73
C SER A 206 29.85 25.24 -18.38
N PRO A 207 29.65 25.80 -17.16
CA PRO A 207 28.52 25.80 -16.22
C PRO A 207 28.04 27.25 -15.93
N THR A 208 26.76 27.48 -15.59
CA THR A 208 26.39 28.66 -14.77
C THR A 208 25.23 28.32 -13.83
N PHE A 209 25.39 28.78 -12.61
CA PHE A 209 24.65 28.46 -11.39
C PHE A 209 23.23 29.03 -11.31
N SER A 210 22.42 28.36 -10.45
CA SER A 210 21.27 28.86 -9.66
C SER A 210 20.02 29.26 -10.46
N ARG A 211 18.83 28.70 -10.21
CA ARG A 211 18.14 28.56 -8.91
C ARG A 211 17.44 27.19 -8.77
N SER A 212 17.49 26.64 -7.57
CA SER A 212 16.62 25.56 -7.09
C SER A 212 15.15 25.89 -7.34
N ALA A 213 14.51 25.22 -8.31
CA ALA A 213 13.06 25.07 -8.32
C ALA A 213 12.72 24.24 -7.07
N GLY A 214 12.09 24.89 -6.10
CA GLY A 214 11.84 24.31 -4.79
C GLY A 214 11.05 23.01 -4.91
N THR A 215 11.51 21.98 -4.19
CA THR A 215 10.65 20.89 -3.78
C THR A 215 9.42 21.51 -3.11
N LEU A 216 8.23 21.16 -3.60
CA LEU A 216 6.98 21.55 -2.95
C LEU A 216 7.04 21.08 -1.48
N PRO A 217 6.57 21.89 -0.50
CA PRO A 217 6.46 21.47 0.88
C PRO A 217 5.80 20.09 1.01
N ILE A 218 6.24 19.25 1.96
CA ILE A 218 5.77 17.86 2.15
C ILE A 218 4.23 17.74 2.22
N GLU A 219 3.55 18.75 2.76
CA GLU A 219 2.08 18.81 2.81
C GLU A 219 1.42 18.97 1.43
N GLN A 220 2.14 19.56 0.48
CA GLN A 220 1.68 19.79 -0.90
C GLN A 220 1.88 18.57 -1.81
N ALA A 221 2.87 17.70 -1.53
CA ALA A 221 3.14 16.47 -2.28
C ALA A 221 2.10 15.33 -2.02
N ARG A 222 1.29 15.44 -0.96
CA ARG A 222 0.49 14.31 -0.42
C ARG A 222 -1.03 14.43 -0.57
N ALA A 223 -1.55 15.58 -0.97
CA ALA A 223 -2.99 15.79 -1.12
C ALA A 223 -3.44 15.63 -2.57
N LYS A 224 -4.38 14.70 -2.83
CA LYS A 224 -5.24 14.82 -4.02
C LYS A 224 -6.15 16.01 -3.79
N ARG A 225 -5.76 17.18 -4.28
CA ARG A 225 -6.61 18.38 -4.17
C ARG A 225 -7.88 18.17 -4.98
N HIS A 226 -9.03 18.28 -4.31
CA HIS A 226 -10.32 18.50 -4.95
C HIS A 226 -10.52 20.00 -5.11
N PHE A 227 -11.11 20.42 -6.23
CA PHE A 227 -11.11 21.80 -6.71
C PHE A 227 -12.19 22.69 -6.08
N SER A 228 -12.89 22.16 -5.07
CA SER A 228 -13.91 22.88 -4.30
C SER A 228 -13.37 23.51 -3.00
N GLY A 229 -12.04 23.62 -2.85
CA GLY A 229 -11.39 23.98 -1.58
C GLY A 229 -11.56 22.94 -0.46
N LYS A 230 -12.11 21.76 -0.78
CA LYS A 230 -12.29 20.66 0.18
C LYS A 230 -11.07 19.77 0.08
N THR A 231 -10.20 19.81 1.09
CA THR A 231 -9.11 18.83 1.21
C THR A 231 -9.74 17.47 1.45
N VAL A 232 -9.79 16.66 0.42
CA VAL A 232 -10.17 15.25 0.53
C VAL A 232 -8.82 14.54 0.62
N ALA A 233 -8.50 13.94 1.76
CA ALA A 233 -7.29 13.13 1.83
C ALA A 233 -7.34 12.10 0.68
N LYS A 234 -6.19 11.72 0.12
CA LYS A 234 -6.08 10.78 -1.02
C LYS A 234 -6.97 9.54 -0.88
N TRP A 235 -7.30 9.22 0.37
CA TRP A 235 -8.01 8.07 0.89
C TRP A 235 -9.47 8.30 1.28
N ASP A 236 -9.91 9.54 1.45
CA ASP A 236 -11.29 9.86 1.86
C ASP A 236 -12.33 9.54 0.76
N ASN A 237 -11.91 9.40 -0.50
CA ASN A 237 -12.75 8.97 -1.61
C ASN A 237 -12.77 7.43 -1.82
N LEU A 238 -12.00 6.66 -1.05
CA LEU A 238 -12.12 5.22 -1.08
C LEU A 238 -13.43 4.80 -0.42
N SER A 239 -14.13 3.86 -1.05
CA SER A 239 -15.31 3.23 -0.45
C SER A 239 -14.97 2.74 0.96
N SER A 240 -15.89 2.97 1.91
CA SER A 240 -15.77 2.47 3.30
C SER A 240 -15.56 0.96 3.37
N THR A 241 -15.97 0.24 2.33
CA THR A 241 -15.69 -1.18 2.10
C THR A 241 -14.69 -1.33 0.96
N ILE A 242 -13.44 -1.64 1.31
CA ILE A 242 -12.37 -1.94 0.35
C ILE A 242 -12.23 -3.45 0.23
N ASN A 243 -12.36 -3.98 -0.99
CA ASN A 243 -12.13 -5.39 -1.25
C ASN A 243 -10.63 -5.72 -1.17
N GLN A 244 -10.27 -6.49 -0.15
CA GLN A 244 -8.91 -6.98 0.11
C GLN A 244 -8.92 -8.52 0.18
N THR A 245 -9.76 -9.20 -0.62
CA THR A 245 -9.64 -10.65 -0.81
C THR A 245 -8.42 -10.99 -1.65
N TYR A 246 -8.02 -12.27 -1.60
CA TYR A 246 -6.91 -12.77 -2.42
C TYR A 246 -7.08 -12.45 -3.90
N GLU A 247 -8.28 -12.66 -4.46
CA GLU A 247 -8.60 -12.40 -5.87
C GLU A 247 -8.47 -10.91 -6.20
N SER A 248 -8.86 -10.05 -5.27
CA SER A 248 -8.73 -8.61 -5.46
C SER A 248 -7.26 -8.16 -5.45
N PHE A 249 -6.43 -8.73 -4.57
CA PHE A 249 -4.99 -8.48 -4.58
C PHE A 249 -4.34 -9.06 -5.84
N ALA A 250 -4.65 -10.30 -6.20
CA ALA A 250 -4.13 -10.96 -7.38
C ALA A 250 -4.48 -10.19 -8.66
N PHE A 251 -5.69 -9.64 -8.75
CA PHE A 251 -6.08 -8.76 -9.85
C PHE A 251 -5.28 -7.46 -9.88
N ARG A 252 -5.11 -6.77 -8.74
CA ARG A 252 -4.30 -5.53 -8.66
C ARG A 252 -2.82 -5.76 -8.95
N HIS A 253 -2.29 -6.91 -8.55
CA HIS A 253 -0.86 -7.26 -8.62
C HIS A 253 -0.54 -8.31 -9.69
N ALA A 254 -1.44 -8.54 -10.66
CA ALA A 254 -1.28 -9.59 -11.67
C ALA A 254 0.10 -9.53 -12.38
N ARG A 255 0.61 -8.32 -12.63
CA ARG A 255 1.95 -8.13 -13.21
C ARG A 255 3.07 -8.56 -12.25
N SER A 256 3.00 -8.16 -10.98
CA SER A 256 3.99 -8.56 -9.96
C SER A 256 3.98 -10.07 -9.73
N LEU A 257 2.84 -10.74 -9.91
CA LEU A 257 2.75 -12.20 -9.90
C LEU A 257 3.48 -12.82 -11.11
N ILE A 258 3.19 -12.33 -12.33
CA ILE A 258 3.87 -12.81 -13.55
C ILE A 258 5.39 -12.57 -13.47
N ASP A 259 5.82 -11.38 -13.05
CA ASP A 259 7.24 -11.05 -12.89
C ASP A 259 7.92 -11.98 -11.86
N PHE A 260 7.18 -12.39 -10.82
CA PHE A 260 7.66 -13.33 -9.82
C PHE A 260 7.68 -14.78 -10.32
N GLU A 261 6.74 -15.21 -11.16
CA GLU A 261 6.80 -16.51 -11.86
C GLU A 261 8.03 -16.63 -12.75
N VAL A 262 8.37 -15.53 -13.46
CA VAL A 262 9.53 -15.47 -14.34
C VAL A 262 10.84 -15.42 -13.53
N SER A 263 10.82 -14.83 -12.34
CA SER A 263 11.98 -14.70 -11.44
C SER A 263 11.66 -15.16 -10.01
N PRO A 264 11.48 -16.48 -9.78
CA PRO A 264 10.92 -17.00 -8.52
C PRO A 264 11.81 -16.79 -7.30
N ASN A 265 13.07 -16.42 -7.48
CA ASN A 265 13.99 -16.08 -6.40
C ASN A 265 13.92 -14.60 -5.96
N ALA A 266 13.20 -13.74 -6.69
CA ALA A 266 13.08 -12.30 -6.43
C ALA A 266 12.12 -11.96 -5.26
N ARG A 267 12.12 -12.78 -4.21
CA ARG A 267 11.20 -12.75 -3.06
C ARG A 267 11.18 -11.39 -2.35
N HIS A 268 12.35 -10.82 -2.13
CA HIS A 268 12.52 -9.53 -1.48
C HIS A 268 11.88 -8.40 -2.31
N ASN A 269 12.19 -8.33 -3.61
CA ASN A 269 11.63 -7.32 -4.51
C ASN A 269 10.11 -7.47 -4.67
N PHE A 270 9.62 -8.71 -4.71
CA PHE A 270 8.19 -9.01 -4.73
C PHE A 270 7.47 -8.46 -3.50
N ALA A 271 7.96 -8.80 -2.30
CA ALA A 271 7.38 -8.35 -1.04
C ALA A 271 7.44 -6.82 -0.88
N LEU A 272 8.58 -6.21 -1.20
CA LEU A 272 8.78 -4.77 -1.14
C LEU A 272 7.85 -4.01 -2.10
N SER A 273 7.75 -4.46 -3.34
CA SER A 273 6.94 -3.83 -4.38
C SER A 273 5.44 -3.84 -4.05
N ILE A 274 4.91 -5.01 -3.65
CA ILE A 274 3.50 -5.15 -3.31
C ILE A 274 3.17 -4.35 -2.04
N THR A 275 4.01 -4.43 -1.01
CA THR A 275 3.80 -3.69 0.24
C THR A 275 3.79 -2.19 0.00
N GLY A 276 4.78 -1.66 -0.71
CA GLY A 276 4.84 -0.24 -1.06
C GLY A 276 3.64 0.20 -1.89
N ARG A 277 3.24 -0.60 -2.89
CA ARG A 277 2.12 -0.30 -3.76
C ARG A 277 0.77 -0.32 -3.03
N GLU A 278 0.55 -1.23 -2.09
CA GLU A 278 -0.72 -1.26 -1.33
C GLU A 278 -0.83 -0.06 -0.39
N TYR A 279 0.21 0.30 0.36
CA TYR A 279 0.19 1.54 1.15
C TYR A 279 0.09 2.79 0.26
N TYR A 280 0.70 2.76 -0.93
CA TYR A 280 0.51 3.82 -1.90
C TYR A 280 -0.90 3.90 -2.47
N ILE A 281 -1.67 2.81 -2.58
CA ILE A 281 -3.02 2.75 -3.20
C ILE A 281 -4.16 2.87 -2.19
N LEU A 282 -3.97 2.39 -0.96
CA LEU A 282 -5.02 2.31 0.06
C LEU A 282 -4.69 3.15 1.30
N GLY A 283 -3.44 3.56 1.48
CA GLY A 283 -3.04 4.40 2.60
C GLY A 283 -3.39 3.79 3.96
N PRO A 284 -4.05 4.54 4.86
CA PRO A 284 -4.55 4.07 6.15
C PRO A 284 -5.58 2.93 6.06
N HIS A 285 -6.17 2.67 4.89
CA HIS A 285 -7.10 1.57 4.70
C HIS A 285 -6.42 0.24 4.34
N THR A 286 -5.10 0.24 4.12
CA THR A 286 -4.32 -1.00 3.94
C THR A 286 -4.47 -1.86 5.19
N GLN A 287 -5.05 -3.06 5.05
CA GLN A 287 -5.14 -3.99 6.16
C GLN A 287 -3.90 -4.89 6.14
N LEU A 288 -3.10 -4.81 7.20
CA LEU A 288 -1.84 -5.54 7.27
C LEU A 288 -2.02 -7.07 7.17
N GLN A 289 -3.05 -7.62 7.81
CA GLN A 289 -3.27 -9.07 7.81
C GLN A 289 -3.64 -9.62 6.41
N PRO A 290 -4.64 -9.10 5.68
CA PRO A 290 -4.90 -9.50 4.29
C PRO A 290 -3.70 -9.32 3.36
N LEU A 291 -2.95 -8.22 3.49
CA LEU A 291 -1.73 -7.98 2.71
C LEU A 291 -0.71 -9.09 2.94
N LEU A 292 -0.40 -9.41 4.20
CA LEU A 292 0.56 -10.46 4.54
C LEU A 292 0.08 -11.84 4.07
N MET A 293 -1.20 -12.16 4.25
CA MET A 293 -1.78 -13.40 3.73
C MET A 293 -1.65 -13.51 2.22
N PHE A 294 -1.87 -12.41 1.49
CA PHE A 294 -1.66 -12.37 0.05
C PHE A 294 -0.18 -12.61 -0.29
N LEU A 295 0.76 -11.92 0.36
CA LEU A 295 2.20 -12.07 0.11
C LEU A 295 2.67 -13.53 0.26
N PHE A 296 2.33 -14.19 1.37
CA PHE A 296 2.72 -15.58 1.61
C PHE A 296 2.04 -16.55 0.63
N THR A 297 0.75 -16.36 0.37
CA THR A 297 -0.02 -17.22 -0.54
C THR A 297 0.49 -17.11 -1.96
N ALA A 298 0.64 -15.87 -2.45
CA ALA A 298 1.11 -15.59 -3.79
C ALA A 298 2.54 -16.09 -3.99
N ALA A 299 3.43 -15.88 -3.02
CA ALA A 299 4.82 -16.28 -3.16
C ALA A 299 4.99 -17.81 -3.33
N ARG A 300 4.13 -18.63 -2.74
CA ARG A 300 4.19 -20.09 -2.90
C ARG A 300 3.43 -20.63 -4.09
N GLN A 301 2.38 -19.93 -4.53
CA GLN A 301 1.65 -20.30 -5.74
C GLN A 301 2.43 -19.96 -7.01
N HIS A 302 3.11 -18.82 -7.00
CA HIS A 302 3.71 -18.23 -8.20
C HIS A 302 5.24 -18.26 -8.20
N GLY A 303 5.89 -18.66 -7.11
CA GLY A 303 7.35 -18.72 -7.08
C GLY A 303 7.90 -19.40 -5.83
N THR A 304 8.94 -18.81 -5.25
CA THR A 304 9.59 -19.38 -4.07
C THR A 304 8.97 -18.79 -2.78
N PRO A 305 8.59 -19.61 -1.78
CA PRO A 305 7.98 -19.11 -0.54
C PRO A 305 8.88 -18.08 0.17
N LEU A 306 8.28 -17.05 0.77
CA LEU A 306 9.05 -15.96 1.40
C LEU A 306 9.90 -16.46 2.57
N GLU A 307 9.40 -17.46 3.30
CA GLU A 307 10.01 -18.10 4.46
C GLU A 307 11.20 -19.01 4.12
N SER A 308 11.38 -19.36 2.84
CA SER A 308 12.46 -20.25 2.41
C SER A 308 13.78 -19.52 2.10
N GLY A 309 13.89 -18.24 2.45
CA GLY A 309 15.10 -17.42 2.31
C GLY A 309 15.49 -16.78 3.64
N GLN A 310 16.79 -16.53 3.86
CA GLN A 310 17.29 -16.11 5.18
C GLN A 310 16.88 -14.69 5.60
N ASN A 311 16.58 -13.78 4.66
CA ASN A 311 16.47 -12.35 5.02
C ASN A 311 15.08 -11.72 4.79
N THR A 312 14.27 -12.24 3.85
CA THR A 312 13.04 -11.54 3.45
C THR A 312 12.02 -11.42 4.58
N VAL A 313 11.79 -12.49 5.35
CA VAL A 313 10.85 -12.46 6.48
C VAL A 313 11.34 -11.59 7.63
N GLU A 314 12.66 -11.56 7.85
CA GLU A 314 13.29 -10.71 8.87
C GLU A 314 13.24 -9.22 8.51
N GLU A 315 13.25 -8.89 7.22
CA GLU A 315 13.23 -7.52 6.69
C GLU A 315 11.80 -7.00 6.45
N LEU A 316 10.79 -7.87 6.38
CA LEU A 316 9.37 -7.49 6.20
C LEU A 316 8.91 -6.39 7.17
N PRO A 317 9.26 -6.41 8.49
CA PRO A 317 8.89 -5.33 9.40
C PRO A 317 9.40 -3.97 8.93
N LEU A 318 10.65 -3.90 8.47
CA LEU A 318 11.25 -2.67 7.95
C LEU A 318 10.63 -2.26 6.62
N MET A 319 10.29 -3.21 5.75
CA MET A 319 9.57 -2.91 4.49
C MET A 319 8.20 -2.27 4.75
N ILE A 320 7.44 -2.81 5.71
CA ILE A 320 6.13 -2.31 6.09
C ILE A 320 6.27 -0.92 6.72
N TYR A 321 7.17 -0.76 7.68
CA TYR A 321 7.44 0.53 8.32
C TYR A 321 7.82 1.58 7.30
N SER A 322 8.80 1.29 6.44
CA SER A 322 9.27 2.21 5.40
C SER A 322 8.17 2.52 4.38
N ALA A 323 7.32 1.54 4.05
CA ALA A 323 6.17 1.77 3.17
C ALA A 323 5.12 2.69 3.81
N MET A 324 4.83 2.53 5.11
CA MET A 324 3.95 3.44 5.85
C MET A 324 4.57 4.84 5.91
N GLU A 325 5.84 4.97 6.33
CA GLU A 325 6.53 6.25 6.43
C GLU A 325 6.58 7.00 5.09
N LYS A 326 6.88 6.28 4.01
CA LYS A 326 7.03 6.86 2.68
C LYS A 326 5.69 7.19 2.02
N TYR A 327 4.72 6.27 2.08
CA TYR A 327 3.51 6.34 1.26
C TYR A 327 2.22 6.61 2.03
N ALA A 328 2.20 6.36 3.35
CA ALA A 328 1.02 6.53 4.19
C ALA A 328 1.38 6.92 5.65
N PRO A 329 1.99 8.10 5.89
CA PRO A 329 2.42 8.52 7.22
C PRO A 329 1.28 8.58 8.23
N GLU A 330 0.05 8.83 7.79
CA GLU A 330 -1.15 8.82 8.64
C GLU A 330 -1.46 7.40 9.13
N ALA A 331 -1.16 6.38 8.32
CA ALA A 331 -1.24 4.98 8.74
C ALA A 331 -0.17 4.67 9.79
N LEU A 332 1.03 5.23 9.63
CA LEU A 332 2.11 5.11 10.60
C LEU A 332 1.76 5.80 11.92
N GLU A 333 1.22 7.01 11.84
CA GLU A 333 0.78 7.79 13.01
C GLU A 333 -0.32 7.04 13.75
N LYS A 334 -1.35 6.56 13.05
CA LYS A 334 -2.42 5.76 13.64
C LYS A 334 -1.87 4.49 14.31
N ALA A 335 -1.00 3.74 13.63
CA ALA A 335 -0.39 2.55 14.20
C ALA A 335 0.49 2.89 15.42
N SER A 336 1.18 4.03 15.40
CA SER A 336 1.98 4.53 16.52
C SER A 336 1.11 4.98 17.69
N GLN A 337 -0.07 5.58 17.45
CA GLN A 337 -1.04 5.92 18.50
C GLN A 337 -1.65 4.66 19.13
N GLU A 338 -1.96 3.64 18.31
CA GLU A 338 -2.57 2.38 18.78
C GLU A 338 -1.57 1.47 19.50
N HIS A 339 -0.28 1.52 19.15
CA HIS A 339 0.72 0.56 19.62
C HIS A 339 1.94 1.18 20.34
N GLY A 340 2.13 2.50 20.26
CA GLY A 340 3.23 3.22 20.91
C GLY A 340 4.60 2.63 20.56
N ASP A 341 5.45 2.50 21.59
CA ASP A 341 6.78 1.90 21.50
C ASP A 341 6.76 0.42 21.04
N ASN A 342 5.58 -0.23 21.06
CA ASN A 342 5.42 -1.62 20.64
C ASN A 342 5.06 -1.77 19.16
N LEU A 343 5.09 -0.70 18.35
CA LEU A 343 4.76 -0.76 16.92
C LEU A 343 5.55 -1.86 16.18
N GLY A 344 6.87 -1.91 16.38
CA GLY A 344 7.72 -2.94 15.75
C GLY A 344 7.34 -4.36 16.18
N ILE A 345 6.96 -4.55 17.45
CA ILE A 345 6.49 -5.83 17.98
C ILE A 345 5.14 -6.21 17.36
N TRP A 346 4.21 -5.27 17.19
CA TRP A 346 2.92 -5.52 16.56
C TRP A 346 3.06 -5.92 15.08
N ILE A 347 3.96 -5.26 14.32
CA ILE A 347 4.23 -5.64 12.94
C ILE A 347 4.78 -7.06 12.88
N ALA A 348 5.79 -7.39 13.69
CA ALA A 348 6.37 -8.73 13.77
C ALA A 348 5.34 -9.80 14.16
N GLN A 349 4.50 -9.54 15.17
CA GLN A 349 3.42 -10.45 15.56
C GLN A 349 2.37 -10.64 14.47
N SER A 350 2.14 -9.65 13.62
CA SER A 350 1.20 -9.75 12.50
C SER A 350 1.79 -10.63 11.38
N ILE A 351 3.09 -10.53 11.13
CA ILE A 351 3.83 -11.43 10.23
C ILE A 351 3.75 -12.87 10.74
N ASP A 352 4.08 -13.11 12.01
CA ASP A 352 4.02 -14.45 12.62
C ASP A 352 2.61 -15.06 12.53
N ARG A 353 1.57 -14.25 12.79
CA ARG A 353 0.18 -14.70 12.69
C ARG A 353 -0.20 -15.06 11.26
N ALA A 354 0.18 -14.23 10.28
CA ALA A 354 -0.08 -14.51 8.88
C ALA A 354 0.65 -15.77 8.41
N LEU A 355 1.92 -15.93 8.77
CA LEU A 355 2.71 -17.12 8.43
C LEU A 355 2.09 -18.39 9.03
N SER A 356 1.73 -18.37 10.32
CA SER A 356 1.07 -19.52 10.97
C SER A 356 -0.30 -19.84 10.38
N THR A 357 -1.12 -18.82 10.07
CA THR A 357 -2.45 -19.02 9.44
C THR A 357 -2.32 -19.63 8.05
N TYR A 358 -1.24 -19.29 7.35
CA TYR A 358 -0.92 -19.78 6.02
C TYR A 358 -0.35 -21.21 6.02
N GLU A 359 0.51 -21.56 7.00
CA GLU A 359 1.14 -22.88 7.13
C GLU A 359 0.12 -24.00 7.44
N ASP A 360 -0.96 -23.68 8.16
CA ASP A 360 -2.03 -24.62 8.52
C ASP A 360 -2.99 -24.98 7.35
N GLY A 361 -2.70 -24.49 6.13
CA GLY A 361 -3.51 -24.70 4.93
C GLY A 361 -4.73 -23.77 4.88
N PHE A 362 -5.14 -23.38 3.67
CA PHE A 362 -6.30 -22.50 3.43
C PHE A 362 -7.61 -23.24 3.76
N HIS A 363 -7.85 -23.53 5.04
CA HIS A 363 -9.19 -23.68 5.52
C HIS A 363 -9.82 -22.30 5.44
N VAL A 364 -10.67 -22.10 4.43
CA VAL A 364 -11.81 -21.21 4.62
C VAL A 364 -12.53 -21.75 5.84
N GLN A 365 -12.12 -21.29 7.02
CA GLN A 365 -12.95 -21.43 8.19
C GLN A 365 -14.20 -20.66 7.79
N ALA A 366 -15.26 -21.40 7.44
CA ALA A 366 -16.61 -20.87 7.37
C ALA A 366 -16.71 -19.91 8.55
N LYS A 367 -16.90 -18.61 8.26
CA LYS A 367 -16.84 -17.50 9.21
C LYS A 367 -17.17 -18.06 10.59
N LYS A 368 -16.15 -18.32 11.43
CA LYS A 368 -16.45 -18.23 12.85
C LYS A 368 -16.98 -16.81 12.96
N PRO A 369 -18.22 -16.64 13.47
CA PRO A 369 -18.82 -15.33 13.53
C PRO A 369 -17.74 -14.42 14.10
N VAL A 370 -17.52 -13.28 13.45
CA VAL A 370 -16.69 -12.21 13.99
C VAL A 370 -17.10 -12.16 15.45
N GLU A 371 -16.20 -12.56 16.35
CA GLU A 371 -16.38 -12.26 17.75
C GLU A 371 -16.36 -10.74 17.76
N THR A 372 -17.57 -10.18 17.68
CA THR A 372 -17.86 -8.86 18.17
C THR A 372 -17.08 -8.73 19.47
N ALA A 373 -16.44 -7.58 19.67
CA ALA A 373 -15.70 -7.25 20.87
C ALA A 373 -16.65 -7.11 22.09
N ASN A 374 -17.43 -8.16 22.36
CA ASN A 374 -18.37 -8.39 23.44
C ASN A 374 -18.02 -9.69 24.19
N GLY A 375 -16.83 -10.26 23.95
CA GLY A 375 -16.32 -11.38 24.73
C GLY A 375 -15.93 -10.91 26.13
N VAL A 376 -16.44 -11.59 27.16
CA VAL A 376 -16.07 -11.40 28.57
C VAL A 376 -14.54 -11.33 28.75
N TYR A 377 -13.80 -12.10 27.95
CA TYR A 377 -12.33 -12.11 27.95
C TYR A 377 -11.69 -10.76 27.55
N SER A 378 -12.19 -10.08 26.51
CA SER A 378 -11.64 -8.79 26.06
C SER A 378 -11.87 -7.69 27.11
N MET A 379 -13.03 -7.69 27.76
CA MET A 379 -13.31 -6.79 28.88
C MET A 379 -12.39 -7.07 30.08
N LEU A 380 -12.20 -8.35 30.43
CA LEU A 380 -11.31 -8.74 31.52
C LEU A 380 -9.85 -8.39 31.20
N ARG A 381 -9.39 -8.59 29.96
CA ARG A 381 -8.02 -8.25 29.53
C ARG A 381 -7.72 -6.76 29.69
N GLU A 382 -8.65 -5.90 29.27
CA GLU A 382 -8.47 -4.45 29.44
C GLU A 382 -8.43 -4.06 30.92
N ARG A 383 -9.34 -4.62 31.71
CA ARG A 383 -9.43 -4.34 33.14
C ARG A 383 -8.23 -4.85 33.94
N HIS A 384 -7.63 -5.97 33.51
CA HIS A 384 -6.45 -6.56 34.14
C HIS A 384 -5.12 -6.02 33.61
N ARG A 385 -5.14 -5.08 32.65
CA ARG A 385 -3.95 -4.54 31.97
C ARG A 385 -2.79 -4.21 32.92
N PRO A 386 -2.98 -3.50 34.06
CA PRO A 386 -1.87 -3.17 34.96
C PRO A 386 -1.21 -4.41 35.60
N HIS A 387 -2.01 -5.43 35.92
CA HIS A 387 -1.49 -6.68 36.49
C HIS A 387 -0.80 -7.54 35.42
N LEU A 388 -1.27 -7.46 34.18
CA LEU A 388 -0.65 -8.14 33.04
C LEU A 388 0.70 -7.54 32.68
N GLU A 389 0.83 -6.21 32.67
CA GLU A 389 2.10 -5.53 32.43
C GLU A 389 3.15 -5.91 33.49
N ALA A 390 2.77 -5.88 34.77
CA ALA A 390 3.64 -6.32 35.87
C ALA A 390 4.00 -7.81 35.77
N PHE A 391 3.05 -8.65 35.37
CA PHE A 391 3.28 -10.08 35.20
C PHE A 391 4.20 -10.39 34.02
N ILE A 392 4.09 -9.66 32.90
CA ILE A 392 5.00 -9.80 31.76
C ILE A 392 6.43 -9.45 32.18
N GLY A 393 6.60 -8.37 32.97
CA GLY A 393 7.92 -7.94 33.46
C GLY A 393 8.57 -8.92 34.44
N HIS A 394 7.81 -9.42 35.43
CA HIS A 394 8.39 -10.19 36.54
C HIS A 394 8.15 -11.71 36.45
N GLY A 395 7.19 -12.15 35.64
CA GLY A 395 6.82 -13.57 35.51
C GLY A 395 6.15 -14.19 36.74
N ASN A 396 5.76 -13.39 37.72
CA ASN A 396 5.17 -13.90 38.95
C ASN A 396 3.65 -14.11 38.82
N PHE A 397 3.24 -15.35 38.52
CA PHE A 397 1.82 -15.68 38.37
C PHE A 397 1.03 -15.51 39.67
N ARG A 398 1.67 -15.65 40.84
CA ARG A 398 1.00 -15.43 42.12
C ARG A 398 0.49 -14.00 42.23
N ASP A 399 1.34 -13.03 41.86
CA ASP A 399 0.99 -11.61 41.93
C ASP A 399 -0.09 -11.25 40.92
N LEU A 400 -0.03 -11.83 39.71
CA LEU A 400 -1.11 -11.73 38.72
C LEU A 400 -2.44 -12.23 39.30
N MET A 401 -2.44 -13.45 39.84
CA MET A 401 -3.65 -14.07 40.37
C MET A 401 -4.20 -13.28 41.56
N VAL A 402 -3.37 -12.83 42.49
CA VAL A 402 -3.80 -12.00 43.61
C VAL A 402 -4.36 -10.66 43.13
N GLY A 403 -3.72 -10.01 42.16
CA GLY A 403 -4.21 -8.75 41.58
C GLY A 403 -5.59 -8.90 40.93
N VAL A 404 -5.74 -9.89 40.06
CA VAL A 404 -7.01 -10.20 39.38
C VAL A 404 -8.10 -10.57 40.38
N LEU A 405 -7.83 -11.43 41.36
CA LEU A 405 -8.83 -11.82 42.36
C LEU A 405 -9.23 -10.66 43.28
N ARG A 406 -8.30 -9.78 43.66
CA ARG A 406 -8.62 -8.57 44.42
C ARG A 406 -9.56 -7.65 43.66
N LEU A 407 -9.42 -7.58 42.34
CA LEU A 407 -10.23 -6.73 41.50
C LEU A 407 -11.62 -7.35 41.27
N GLU A 408 -11.67 -8.63 40.92
CA GLU A 408 -12.90 -9.27 40.43
C GLU A 408 -13.81 -9.79 41.57
N LEU A 409 -13.25 -10.26 42.69
CA LEU A 409 -14.05 -10.83 43.78
C LEU A 409 -14.73 -9.80 44.69
N ARG A 410 -14.45 -8.51 44.48
CA ARG A 410 -15.14 -7.39 45.15
C ARG A 410 -16.54 -7.13 44.59
N ASN A 411 -16.81 -7.62 43.37
CA ASN A 411 -18.10 -7.43 42.72
C ASN A 411 -19.16 -8.36 43.33
N GLU A 412 -20.43 -7.95 43.27
CA GLU A 412 -21.56 -8.77 43.74
C GLU A 412 -21.89 -9.90 42.75
N ALA A 413 -21.77 -9.63 41.45
CA ALA A 413 -21.98 -10.60 40.38
C ALA A 413 -20.63 -11.14 39.87
N ILE A 414 -20.13 -12.20 40.51
CA ILE A 414 -18.80 -12.77 40.19
C ILE A 414 -18.92 -13.81 39.09
N ASN A 415 -18.17 -13.61 38.00
CA ASN A 415 -18.02 -14.60 36.92
C ASN A 415 -16.75 -15.46 37.14
N TYR A 416 -16.85 -16.49 37.98
CA TYR A 416 -15.72 -17.37 38.30
C TYR A 416 -15.12 -18.09 37.08
N GLU A 417 -15.95 -18.47 36.11
CA GLU A 417 -15.49 -19.14 34.89
C GLU A 417 -14.71 -18.19 33.99
N GLY A 418 -15.21 -16.95 33.81
CA GLY A 418 -14.51 -15.92 33.06
C GLY A 418 -13.16 -15.55 33.68
N ILE A 419 -13.10 -15.44 35.00
CA ILE A 419 -11.85 -15.18 35.75
C ILE A 419 -10.86 -16.33 35.56
N ALA A 420 -11.33 -17.58 35.70
CA ALA A 420 -10.51 -18.78 35.52
C ALA A 420 -9.94 -18.88 34.10
N ASN A 421 -10.79 -18.68 33.09
CA ASN A 421 -10.38 -18.71 31.69
C ASN A 421 -9.38 -17.58 31.36
N ALA A 422 -9.59 -16.39 31.90
CA ALA A 422 -8.66 -15.27 31.75
C ALA A 422 -7.29 -15.60 32.35
N LEU A 423 -7.24 -16.02 33.62
CA LEU A 423 -5.98 -16.38 34.30
C LEU A 423 -5.23 -17.53 33.59
N PHE A 424 -5.95 -18.55 33.13
CA PHE A 424 -5.37 -19.64 32.36
C PHE A 424 -4.74 -19.11 31.05
N THR A 425 -5.49 -18.30 30.30
CA THR A 425 -5.03 -17.74 29.02
C THR A 425 -3.83 -16.82 29.20
N TYR A 426 -3.80 -16.02 30.27
CA TYR A 426 -2.66 -15.16 30.58
C TYR A 426 -1.38 -15.94 30.85
N GLN A 427 -1.48 -16.99 31.68
CA GLN A 427 -0.33 -17.85 31.98
C GLN A 427 0.16 -18.61 30.75
N LEU A 428 -0.77 -19.18 29.97
CA LEU A 428 -0.45 -19.89 28.74
C LEU A 428 0.21 -18.95 27.71
N GLY A 429 -0.34 -17.74 27.55
CA GLY A 429 0.22 -16.70 26.70
C GLY A 429 1.62 -16.28 27.16
N TYR A 430 1.85 -16.11 28.46
CA TYR A 430 3.17 -15.79 28.99
C TYR A 430 4.20 -16.88 28.70
N LEU A 431 3.86 -18.14 28.99
CA LEU A 431 4.78 -19.25 28.75
C LEU A 431 5.10 -19.45 27.27
N THR A 432 4.10 -19.35 26.40
CA THR A 432 4.28 -19.60 24.95
C THR A 432 4.84 -18.40 24.20
N LYS A 433 4.41 -17.18 24.51
CA LYS A 433 4.78 -15.97 23.74
C LYS A 433 5.97 -15.23 24.33
N VAL A 434 6.11 -15.21 25.66
CA VAL A 434 7.21 -14.52 26.37
C VAL A 434 8.36 -15.47 26.67
N LYS A 435 8.08 -16.62 27.30
CA LYS A 435 9.12 -17.62 27.60
C LYS A 435 9.44 -18.58 26.45
N LYS A 436 8.71 -18.49 25.33
CA LYS A 436 8.90 -19.30 24.12
C LYS A 436 8.85 -20.82 24.38
N HIS A 437 8.12 -21.25 25.40
CA HIS A 437 7.86 -22.67 25.62
C HIS A 437 6.96 -23.22 24.51
N THR A 438 7.15 -24.48 24.12
CA THR A 438 6.19 -25.18 23.27
C THR A 438 4.83 -25.26 23.99
N HIS A 439 3.74 -25.36 23.23
CA HIS A 439 2.40 -25.42 23.79
C HIS A 439 2.24 -26.55 24.82
N GLU A 440 2.80 -27.73 24.51
CA GLU A 440 2.79 -28.90 25.41
C GLU A 440 3.63 -28.68 26.68
N ALA A 441 4.82 -28.08 26.57
CA ALA A 441 5.65 -27.75 27.73
C ALA A 441 4.98 -26.69 28.62
N ALA A 442 4.33 -25.70 28.02
CA ALA A 442 3.57 -24.68 28.75
C ALA A 442 2.39 -25.29 29.51
N LEU A 443 1.60 -26.15 28.88
CA LEU A 443 0.50 -26.87 29.53
C LEU A 443 0.99 -27.76 30.68
N THR A 444 2.11 -28.47 30.49
CA THR A 444 2.73 -29.30 31.53
C THR A 444 3.14 -28.46 32.74
N GLN A 445 3.73 -27.29 32.51
CA GLN A 445 4.09 -26.37 33.58
C GLN A 445 2.85 -25.82 34.30
N ILE A 446 1.78 -25.49 33.56
CA ILE A 446 0.51 -25.02 34.15
C ILE A 446 -0.15 -26.09 35.03
N MET A 447 -0.08 -27.37 34.64
CA MET A 447 -0.55 -28.48 35.47
C MET A 447 0.16 -28.52 36.84
N GLY A 448 1.44 -28.15 36.89
CA GLY A 448 2.23 -28.10 38.13
C GLY A 448 1.87 -26.96 39.09
N MET A 449 1.00 -26.02 38.69
CA MET A 449 0.71 -24.82 39.48
C MET A 449 -0.31 -25.02 40.60
N ARG A 450 -0.77 -26.26 40.83
CA ARG A 450 -1.80 -26.58 41.83
C ARG A 450 -1.43 -26.11 43.24
N GLU A 451 -0.18 -26.32 43.67
CA GLU A 451 0.28 -25.89 45.00
C GLU A 451 0.31 -24.37 45.14
N LEU A 452 0.77 -23.67 44.10
CA LEU A 452 0.78 -22.22 44.04
C LEU A 452 -0.64 -21.64 44.15
N ILE A 453 -1.58 -22.16 43.36
CA ILE A 453 -3.00 -21.78 43.42
C ILE A 453 -3.55 -22.02 44.82
N ASN A 454 -3.23 -23.16 45.43
CA ASN A 454 -3.69 -23.53 46.75
C ASN A 454 -3.10 -22.65 47.87
N SER A 455 -1.92 -22.05 47.67
CA SER A 455 -1.28 -21.16 48.64
C SER A 455 -2.00 -19.80 48.83
N ILE A 456 -2.82 -19.38 47.87
CA ILE A 456 -3.55 -18.10 47.93
C ILE A 456 -4.73 -18.22 48.90
N GLY A 457 -4.81 -17.31 49.87
CA GLY A 457 -5.84 -17.29 50.91
C GLY A 457 -6.33 -15.89 51.29
N ALA A 458 -7.10 -15.82 52.38
CA ALA A 458 -7.77 -14.59 52.83
C ALA A 458 -6.80 -13.46 53.24
N ARG A 459 -5.54 -13.79 53.59
CA ARG A 459 -4.49 -12.79 53.83
C ARG A 459 -4.06 -12.06 52.56
N ASP A 460 -4.15 -12.73 51.41
CA ASP A 460 -3.73 -12.19 50.12
C ASP A 460 -4.87 -11.42 49.45
N VAL A 461 -6.10 -11.91 49.55
CA VAL A 461 -7.29 -11.30 48.96
C VAL A 461 -8.30 -11.05 50.09
N PRO A 462 -8.54 -9.78 50.50
CA PRO A 462 -9.37 -9.46 51.66
C PRO A 462 -10.87 -9.55 51.30
N VAL A 463 -11.34 -10.75 51.00
CA VAL A 463 -12.74 -11.11 50.72
C VAL A 463 -13.10 -12.41 51.45
N GLU A 464 -14.38 -12.77 51.46
CA GLU A 464 -14.86 -14.01 52.07
C GLU A 464 -14.12 -15.25 51.53
N ILE A 465 -13.69 -16.13 52.44
CA ILE A 465 -12.85 -17.29 52.11
C ILE A 465 -13.51 -18.23 51.09
N GLU A 466 -14.84 -18.31 51.09
CA GLU A 466 -15.60 -19.12 50.15
C GLU A 466 -15.46 -18.60 48.71
N ARG A 467 -15.49 -17.28 48.49
CA ARG A 467 -15.28 -16.69 47.16
C ARG A 467 -13.90 -17.03 46.60
N ILE A 468 -12.89 -17.03 47.46
CA ILE A 468 -11.51 -17.39 47.09
C ILE A 468 -11.44 -18.88 46.74
N LYS A 469 -12.07 -19.76 47.53
CA LYS A 469 -12.14 -21.20 47.24
C LYS A 469 -12.84 -21.47 45.90
N PHE A 470 -13.96 -20.81 45.62
CA PHE A 470 -14.67 -20.96 44.35
C PHE A 470 -13.81 -20.54 43.15
N ALA A 471 -13.13 -19.39 43.22
CA ALA A 471 -12.24 -18.93 42.16
C ALA A 471 -11.07 -19.89 41.90
N LYS A 472 -10.46 -20.42 42.96
CA LYS A 472 -9.37 -21.42 42.87
C LYS A 472 -9.86 -22.71 42.21
N ASN A 473 -11.01 -23.21 42.64
CA ASN A 473 -11.59 -24.42 42.08
C ASN A 473 -11.95 -24.24 40.61
N ALA A 474 -12.51 -23.09 40.22
CA ALA A 474 -12.80 -22.77 38.82
C ALA A 474 -11.53 -22.78 37.96
N LEU A 475 -10.42 -22.19 38.45
CA LEU A 475 -9.13 -22.22 37.75
C LEU A 475 -8.56 -23.65 37.64
N LEU A 476 -8.63 -24.45 38.71
CA LEU A 476 -8.17 -25.85 38.66
C LEU A 476 -9.01 -26.70 37.69
N ILE A 477 -10.31 -26.46 37.61
CA ILE A 477 -11.19 -27.10 36.63
C ILE A 477 -10.77 -26.68 35.21
N GLU A 478 -10.54 -25.39 34.99
CA GLU A 478 -10.14 -24.88 33.68
C GLU A 478 -8.79 -25.44 33.22
N ILE A 479 -7.81 -25.54 34.13
CA ILE A 479 -6.54 -26.24 33.88
C ILE A 479 -6.82 -27.69 33.50
N SER A 480 -7.62 -28.41 34.28
CA SER A 480 -7.93 -29.82 34.04
C SER A 480 -8.66 -30.06 32.70
N LYS A 481 -9.53 -29.14 32.27
CA LYS A 481 -10.21 -29.21 30.97
C LYS A 481 -9.19 -29.14 29.83
N ASN A 482 -8.27 -28.18 29.92
CA ASN A 482 -7.30 -27.88 28.86
C ASN A 482 -6.10 -28.86 28.83
N THR A 483 -5.85 -29.61 29.89
CA THR A 483 -4.72 -30.55 29.97
C THR A 483 -5.12 -32.02 29.94
N LYS A 484 -6.39 -32.33 29.62
CA LYS A 484 -6.94 -33.69 29.66
C LYS A 484 -6.16 -34.68 28.78
N HIS A 485 -5.71 -34.23 27.62
CA HIS A 485 -4.98 -35.03 26.63
C HIS A 485 -3.53 -35.36 27.05
N LEU A 486 -2.96 -34.61 28.01
CA LEU A 486 -1.60 -34.83 28.50
C LEU A 486 -1.54 -35.83 29.66
N ARG A 487 -2.69 -36.19 30.23
CA ARG A 487 -2.77 -37.28 31.20
C ARG A 487 -2.67 -38.59 30.43
N LYS A 488 -1.50 -39.24 30.49
CA LYS A 488 -1.39 -40.64 30.07
C LYS A 488 -2.50 -41.44 30.75
N PRO A 489 -3.25 -42.29 30.03
CA PRO A 489 -4.14 -43.23 30.70
C PRO A 489 -3.27 -44.00 31.70
N GLN A 490 -3.65 -43.97 32.98
CA GLN A 490 -3.11 -44.96 33.91
C GLN A 490 -3.47 -46.30 33.26
N LEU A 491 -2.45 -47.05 32.82
CA LEU A 491 -2.64 -48.49 32.70
C LEU A 491 -3.17 -48.91 34.06
N GLU A 492 -4.43 -49.33 34.10
CA GLU A 492 -4.91 -50.16 35.19
C GLU A 492 -3.86 -51.25 35.34
N SER A 493 -3.14 -51.20 36.46
CA SER A 493 -2.32 -52.30 36.90
C SER A 493 -3.27 -53.47 37.07
N ALA A 494 -3.38 -54.28 36.03
CA ALA A 494 -3.89 -55.63 36.15
C ALA A 494 -2.99 -56.32 37.17
N GLU A 495 -3.47 -56.41 38.42
CA GLU A 495 -2.96 -57.41 39.34
C GLU A 495 -3.10 -58.77 38.66
N PRO A 496 -2.02 -59.56 38.54
CA PRO A 496 -2.16 -60.95 38.13
C PRO A 496 -2.69 -61.72 39.33
N GLY A 497 -4.00 -61.94 39.35
CA GLY A 497 -4.68 -62.64 40.44
C GLY A 497 -5.94 -63.38 39.99
N LEU A 498 -5.77 -64.45 39.21
CA LEU A 498 -6.30 -65.82 39.43
C LEU A 498 -5.97 -66.73 38.26
#